data_AF-A0AAJ3D401-F1
#
_entry.id   AF-A0AAJ3D401-F1
#
_cell.length_a   1.000
_cell.length_b   1.000
_cell.length_c   1.000
_cell.angle_alpha   90.00
_cell.angle_beta   90.00
_cell.angle_gamma   90.00
#
_symmetry.space_group_name_H-M   'P 1'
#
loop_
_entity.id
_entity.type
_entity.pdbx_description
1 polymer ?
#
loop_
_entity_poly.entity_id
_entity_poly.type
_entity_poly.pdbx_seq_one_letter_code
_entity_poly.pdbx_strand_id
1 'polypeptide(L)'
;MALKRKLVPQSVYRRQLATRLRELREASGLTLTEVSEQIEVNQGSLSRIETGERGTTPVLVRALLDCYAVTDTELRDDILDLVRADKEQQKPWWRKYSTVLTPTRYDGYLALEAGAVALANYQPLLVPGLLQTEDYARAVIAQMRPDLGADQVDALVKVRMERQESRLSGERPAELRAVLDEGVLHRVIGSPGVMRQQFERLAQVGEQPNVTIQLLPFALGAHPGLYGPFVILTFPQPTAPLVWLENPNNSVYLESQSDVQNYTDTFDQLRASALSPAETLTRLIRTAEELEP
;
A
#
# COMPACT_ATOMS: atom_id res chain seq x y z
N MET A 1 22.78 -17.77 4.35
CA MET A 1 21.67 -17.79 5.33
C MET A 1 20.39 -17.52 4.56
N ALA A 2 19.57 -18.53 4.28
CA ALA A 2 18.35 -18.34 3.50
C ALA A 2 17.40 -17.43 4.28
N LEU A 3 17.05 -16.25 3.76
CA LEU A 3 15.99 -15.44 4.34
C LEU A 3 14.76 -16.35 4.47
N LYS A 4 14.32 -16.62 5.71
CA LYS A 4 13.00 -17.18 5.96
C LYS A 4 12.03 -16.27 5.21
N ARG A 5 11.39 -16.85 4.19
CA ARG A 5 10.48 -16.17 3.27
C ARG A 5 9.36 -15.57 4.12
N LYS A 6 9.46 -14.27 4.49
CA LYS A 6 8.34 -13.58 5.12
C LYS A 6 7.18 -13.66 4.14
N LEU A 7 6.13 -14.37 4.55
CA LEU A 7 4.89 -14.46 3.79
C LEU A 7 4.33 -13.04 3.68
N VAL A 8 3.84 -12.71 2.48
CA VAL A 8 3.15 -11.44 2.24
C VAL A 8 2.02 -11.31 3.27
N PRO A 9 1.97 -10.24 4.09
CA PRO A 9 0.82 -10.00 4.94
C PRO A 9 -0.42 -9.87 4.06
N GLN A 10 -1.31 -10.86 4.09
CA GLN A 10 -2.38 -10.96 3.08
C GLN A 10 -3.58 -10.04 3.35
N SER A 11 -3.66 -9.45 4.54
CA SER A 11 -4.85 -8.70 4.96
C SER A 11 -4.50 -7.71 6.06
N VAL A 12 -4.97 -6.47 5.90
CA VAL A 12 -4.88 -5.45 6.94
C VAL A 12 -5.68 -5.89 8.16
N TYR A 13 -6.89 -6.44 7.96
CA TYR A 13 -7.74 -6.93 9.04
C TYR A 13 -7.08 -8.04 9.84
N ARG A 14 -6.33 -8.95 9.20
CA ARG A 14 -5.52 -9.95 9.92
C ARG A 14 -4.43 -9.30 10.76
N ARG A 15 -3.76 -8.27 10.26
CA ARG A 15 -2.74 -7.54 11.03
C ARG A 15 -3.36 -6.82 12.23
N GLN A 16 -4.50 -6.16 12.03
CA GLN A 16 -5.22 -5.48 13.11
C GLN A 16 -5.64 -6.49 14.19
N LEU A 17 -6.26 -7.59 13.76
CA LEU A 17 -6.73 -8.66 14.63
C LEU A 17 -5.57 -9.31 15.38
N ALA A 18 -4.48 -9.64 14.69
CA ALA A 18 -3.27 -10.20 15.27
C ALA A 18 -2.68 -9.29 16.37
N THR A 19 -2.61 -7.98 16.10
CA THR A 19 -2.12 -6.98 17.06
C THR A 19 -3.02 -6.93 18.29
N ARG A 20 -4.34 -6.76 18.09
CA ARG A 20 -5.32 -6.70 19.18
C ARG A 20 -5.33 -7.96 20.04
N LEU A 21 -5.35 -9.14 19.41
CA LEU A 21 -5.36 -10.41 20.15
C LEU A 21 -4.07 -10.60 20.95
N ARG A 22 -2.91 -10.22 20.40
CA ARG A 22 -1.64 -10.28 21.13
C ARG A 22 -1.62 -9.32 22.31
N GLU A 23 -2.04 -8.07 22.12
CA GLU A 23 -2.13 -7.06 23.19
C GLU A 23 -3.02 -7.56 24.34
N LEU A 24 -4.18 -8.14 24.03
CA LEU A 24 -5.09 -8.69 25.03
C LEU A 24 -4.51 -9.92 25.75
N ARG A 25 -3.82 -10.80 25.03
CA ARG A 25 -3.13 -11.94 25.64
C ARG A 25 -2.02 -11.49 26.60
N GLU A 26 -1.20 -10.53 26.17
CA GLU A 26 -0.12 -9.99 26.98
C GLU A 26 -0.66 -9.24 28.22
N ALA A 27 -1.75 -8.49 28.07
CA ALA A 27 -2.43 -7.80 29.16
C ALA A 27 -3.08 -8.76 30.18
N SER A 28 -3.54 -9.93 29.73
CA SER A 28 -4.06 -10.99 30.62
C SER A 28 -2.94 -11.84 31.26
N GLY A 29 -1.68 -11.62 30.89
CA GLY A 29 -0.53 -12.35 31.44
C GLY A 29 -0.40 -13.79 30.96
N LEU A 30 -1.21 -14.21 29.98
CA LEU A 30 -1.24 -15.58 29.50
C LEU A 30 -0.19 -15.85 28.43
N THR A 31 0.43 -17.02 28.47
CA THR A 31 1.32 -17.53 27.42
C THR A 31 0.53 -18.19 26.29
N LEU A 32 1.11 -18.26 25.10
CA LEU A 32 0.50 -18.99 23.98
C LEU A 32 0.19 -20.46 24.33
N THR A 33 1.01 -21.09 25.19
CA THR A 33 0.81 -22.48 25.64
C THR A 33 -0.44 -22.59 26.50
N GLU A 34 -0.57 -21.75 27.53
CA GLU A 34 -1.72 -21.78 28.45
C GLU A 34 -3.03 -21.55 27.71
N VAL A 35 -3.05 -20.57 26.79
CA VAL A 35 -4.23 -20.32 25.95
C VAL A 35 -4.52 -21.54 25.09
N SER A 36 -3.51 -22.09 24.40
CA SER A 36 -3.69 -23.26 23.53
C SER A 36 -4.30 -24.47 24.24
N GLU A 37 -3.95 -24.67 25.51
CA GLU A 37 -4.50 -25.73 26.36
C GLU A 37 -5.93 -25.41 26.81
N GLN A 38 -6.20 -24.17 27.25
CA GLN A 38 -7.54 -23.78 27.74
C GLN A 38 -8.62 -23.81 26.68
N ILE A 39 -8.30 -23.40 25.45
CA ILE A 39 -9.26 -23.36 24.34
C ILE A 39 -9.14 -24.55 23.37
N GLU A 40 -8.28 -25.53 23.70
CA GLU A 40 -8.03 -26.76 22.92
C GLU A 40 -7.64 -26.50 21.45
N VAL A 41 -6.76 -25.53 21.22
CA VAL A 41 -6.31 -25.15 19.87
C VAL A 41 -4.82 -25.35 19.74
N ASN A 42 -4.35 -25.82 18.58
CA ASN A 42 -2.92 -25.99 18.35
C ASN A 42 -2.14 -24.67 18.56
N GLN A 43 -1.13 -24.69 19.45
CA GLN A 43 -0.28 -23.52 19.77
C GLN A 43 0.33 -22.87 18.52
N GLY A 44 0.79 -23.67 17.55
CA GLY A 44 1.32 -23.16 16.29
C GLY A 44 0.27 -22.45 15.43
N SER A 45 -1.00 -22.88 15.51
CA SER A 45 -2.11 -22.19 14.87
C SER A 45 -2.43 -20.86 15.55
N LEU A 46 -2.42 -20.83 16.88
CA LEU A 46 -2.62 -19.60 17.65
C LEU A 46 -1.50 -18.59 17.39
N SER A 47 -0.25 -19.03 17.38
CA SER A 47 0.91 -18.21 17.02
C SER A 47 0.74 -17.58 15.64
N ARG A 48 0.34 -18.37 14.62
CA ARG A 48 0.10 -17.84 13.26
C ARG A 48 -1.09 -16.88 13.16
N ILE A 49 -2.08 -17.00 14.04
CA ILE A 49 -3.19 -16.03 14.14
C ILE A 49 -2.67 -14.74 14.75
N GLU A 50 -1.94 -14.81 15.87
CA GLU A 50 -1.35 -13.64 16.53
C GLU A 50 -0.22 -12.99 15.73
N THR A 51 0.35 -13.64 14.72
CA THR A 51 1.28 -13.02 13.75
C THR A 51 0.60 -12.58 12.44
N GLY A 52 -0.71 -12.80 12.29
CA GLY A 52 -1.46 -12.43 11.09
C GLY A 52 -1.18 -13.30 9.86
N GLU A 53 -0.36 -14.35 10.00
CA GLU A 53 -0.07 -15.33 8.95
C GLU A 53 -1.30 -16.17 8.57
N ARG A 54 -2.23 -16.35 9.52
CA ARG A 54 -3.44 -17.15 9.33
C ARG A 54 -4.68 -16.37 9.78
N GLY A 55 -5.71 -16.38 8.94
CA GLY A 55 -7.05 -15.93 9.33
C GLY A 55 -7.71 -16.87 10.36
N THR A 56 -8.82 -16.42 10.94
CA THR A 56 -9.53 -17.17 11.99
C THR A 56 -11.05 -17.08 11.79
N THR A 57 -11.81 -17.65 12.72
CA THR A 57 -13.27 -17.62 12.70
C THR A 57 -13.82 -16.79 13.86
N PRO A 58 -15.03 -16.20 13.71
CA PRO A 58 -15.68 -15.50 14.82
C PRO A 58 -15.89 -16.38 16.06
N VAL A 59 -16.03 -17.70 15.86
CA VAL A 59 -16.17 -18.68 16.95
C VAL A 59 -14.89 -18.76 17.77
N LEU A 60 -13.74 -18.94 17.11
CA LEU A 60 -12.45 -19.00 17.80
C LEU A 60 -12.09 -17.66 18.46
N VAL A 61 -12.41 -16.53 17.81
CA VAL A 61 -12.16 -15.21 18.41
C VAL A 61 -13.01 -14.98 19.66
N ARG A 62 -14.28 -15.39 19.68
CA ARG A 62 -15.08 -15.33 20.92
C ARG A 62 -14.43 -16.13 22.05
N ALA A 63 -13.99 -17.35 21.77
CA ALA A 63 -13.32 -18.19 22.77
C ALA A 63 -12.02 -17.55 23.29
N LEU A 64 -11.23 -16.90 22.42
CA LEU A 64 -10.04 -16.16 22.84
C LEU A 64 -10.39 -14.96 23.72
N LEU A 65 -11.41 -14.18 23.34
CA LEU A 65 -11.85 -13.02 24.12
C LEU A 65 -12.41 -13.44 25.50
N ASP A 66 -13.08 -14.58 25.57
CA ASP A 66 -13.54 -15.17 26.84
C ASP A 66 -12.35 -15.63 27.70
N CYS A 67 -11.36 -16.31 27.10
CA CYS A 67 -10.12 -16.73 27.76
C CYS A 67 -9.32 -15.53 28.30
N TYR A 68 -9.31 -14.41 27.58
CA TYR A 68 -8.66 -13.16 27.98
C TYR A 68 -9.51 -12.30 28.93
N ALA A 69 -10.67 -12.81 29.37
CA ALA A 69 -11.62 -12.13 30.26
C ALA A 69 -12.07 -10.74 29.76
N VAL A 70 -12.19 -10.54 28.44
CA VAL A 70 -12.65 -9.29 27.85
C VAL A 70 -14.17 -9.21 27.98
N THR A 71 -14.66 -8.30 28.85
CA THR A 71 -16.09 -8.11 29.11
C THR A 71 -16.71 -6.92 28.37
N ASP A 72 -15.88 -6.02 27.83
CA ASP A 72 -16.34 -4.85 27.07
C ASP A 72 -16.97 -5.29 25.75
N THR A 73 -18.29 -5.09 25.62
CA THR A 73 -19.06 -5.51 24.44
C THR A 73 -18.65 -4.76 23.18
N GLU A 74 -18.35 -3.46 23.26
CA GLU A 74 -17.97 -2.65 22.09
C GLU A 74 -16.63 -3.13 21.54
N LEU A 75 -15.65 -3.33 22.42
CA LEU A 75 -14.33 -3.87 22.03
C LEU A 75 -14.44 -5.27 21.41
N ARG A 76 -15.31 -6.13 21.95
CA ARG A 76 -15.53 -7.48 21.40
C ARG A 76 -16.13 -7.41 20.00
N ASP A 77 -17.11 -6.54 19.79
CA ASP A 77 -17.76 -6.37 18.49
C ASP A 77 -16.77 -5.79 17.45
N ASP A 78 -15.99 -4.78 17.82
CA ASP A 78 -14.91 -4.24 16.97
C ASP A 78 -13.94 -5.34 16.52
N ILE A 79 -13.49 -6.19 17.44
CA ILE A 79 -12.57 -7.29 17.13
C ILE A 79 -13.24 -8.35 16.24
N LEU A 80 -14.52 -8.66 16.45
CA LEU A 80 -15.26 -9.59 15.62
C LEU A 80 -15.51 -9.05 14.21
N ASP A 81 -15.69 -7.73 14.07
CA ASP A 81 -15.83 -7.07 12.78
C ASP A 81 -14.53 -7.15 11.98
N LEU A 82 -13.35 -7.13 12.60
CA LEU A 82 -12.09 -7.42 11.91
C LEU A 82 -12.08 -8.82 11.28
N VAL A 83 -12.66 -9.83 11.95
CA VAL A 83 -12.75 -11.19 11.40
C VAL A 83 -13.70 -11.25 10.22
N ARG A 84 -14.83 -10.54 10.29
CA ARG A 84 -15.82 -10.45 9.21
C ARG A 84 -15.22 -9.72 8.00
N ALA A 85 -14.56 -8.59 8.25
CA ALA A 85 -13.89 -7.80 7.22
C ALA A 85 -12.77 -8.58 6.53
N ASP A 86 -11.97 -9.39 7.26
CA ASP A 86 -10.99 -10.28 6.62
C ASP A 86 -11.65 -11.28 5.66
N LYS A 87 -12.80 -11.85 6.03
CA LYS A 87 -13.54 -12.77 5.16
C LYS A 87 -14.13 -12.07 3.95
N GLU A 88 -14.67 -10.88 4.12
CA GLU A 88 -15.21 -10.09 3.02
C GLU A 88 -14.11 -9.62 2.06
N GLN A 89 -12.93 -9.28 2.59
CA GLN A 89 -11.75 -8.95 1.79
C GLN A 89 -11.29 -10.11 0.90
N GLN A 90 -11.69 -11.36 1.17
CA GLN A 90 -11.47 -12.50 0.26
C GLN A 90 -12.32 -12.45 -1.03
N LYS A 91 -13.21 -11.46 -1.17
CA LYS A 91 -13.96 -11.16 -2.40
C LYS A 91 -13.53 -9.81 -3.01
N PRO A 92 -12.24 -9.56 -3.27
CA PRO A 92 -11.83 -8.27 -3.79
C PRO A 92 -12.38 -8.06 -5.20
N TRP A 93 -12.70 -6.81 -5.57
CA TRP A 93 -13.19 -6.48 -6.91
C TRP A 93 -12.20 -6.92 -8.00
N TRP A 94 -10.90 -6.94 -7.69
CA TRP A 94 -9.84 -7.37 -8.60
C TRP A 94 -9.73 -8.91 -8.73
N ARG A 95 -10.54 -9.70 -8.02
CA ARG A 95 -10.56 -11.16 -8.16
C ARG A 95 -10.89 -11.60 -9.58
N LYS A 96 -11.72 -10.83 -10.30
CA LYS A 96 -12.02 -11.02 -11.73
C LYS A 96 -10.77 -10.93 -12.63
N TYR A 97 -9.68 -10.34 -12.13
CA TYR A 97 -8.38 -10.19 -12.80
C TYR A 97 -7.29 -11.09 -12.21
N SER A 98 -7.64 -12.09 -11.39
CA SER A 98 -6.66 -12.98 -10.73
C SER A 98 -5.71 -13.68 -11.70
N THR A 99 -6.15 -13.98 -12.92
CA THR A 99 -5.32 -14.61 -13.97
C THR A 99 -4.12 -13.75 -14.38
N VAL A 100 -4.26 -12.42 -14.38
CA VAL A 100 -3.17 -11.49 -14.71
C VAL A 100 -2.43 -10.98 -13.48
N LEU A 101 -3.07 -10.96 -12.30
CA LEU A 101 -2.47 -10.44 -11.04
C LEU A 101 -1.69 -11.48 -10.24
N THR A 102 -2.11 -12.76 -10.27
CA THR A 102 -1.41 -13.81 -9.51
C THR A 102 0.03 -14.00 -9.99
N PRO A 103 0.33 -14.01 -11.30
CA PRO A 103 1.71 -14.09 -11.78
C PRO A 103 2.59 -12.92 -11.33
N THR A 104 1.99 -11.74 -11.12
CA THR A 104 2.72 -10.53 -10.69
C THR A 104 2.85 -10.40 -9.18
N ARG A 105 2.19 -11.28 -8.40
CA ARG A 105 2.13 -11.22 -6.92
C ARG A 105 1.69 -9.86 -6.39
N TYR A 106 0.89 -9.15 -7.17
CA TYR A 106 0.44 -7.79 -6.87
C TYR A 106 -0.82 -7.76 -5.98
N ASP A 107 -1.53 -8.87 -5.91
CA ASP A 107 -2.72 -9.09 -5.12
C ASP A 107 -2.52 -8.77 -3.63
N GLY A 108 -1.37 -9.15 -3.06
CA GLY A 108 -1.04 -8.85 -1.67
C GLY A 108 -0.85 -7.35 -1.41
N TYR A 109 -0.22 -6.62 -2.35
CA TYR A 109 -0.13 -5.17 -2.26
C TYR A 109 -1.51 -4.52 -2.36
N LEU A 110 -2.35 -4.93 -3.32
CA LEU A 110 -3.71 -4.39 -3.46
C LEU A 110 -4.57 -4.60 -2.20
N ALA A 111 -4.43 -5.76 -1.55
CA ALA A 111 -5.12 -6.03 -0.30
C ALA A 111 -4.66 -5.10 0.84
N LEU A 112 -3.36 -4.81 0.93
CA LEU A 112 -2.82 -3.88 1.92
C LEU A 112 -3.23 -2.43 1.59
N GLU A 113 -3.07 -2.01 0.35
CA GLU A 113 -3.46 -0.69 -0.14
C GLU A 113 -4.94 -0.39 0.17
N ALA A 114 -5.82 -1.36 -0.04
CA ALA A 114 -7.25 -1.21 0.22
C ALA A 114 -7.59 -0.88 1.69
N GLY A 115 -6.78 -1.32 2.65
CA GLY A 115 -7.00 -1.03 4.07
C GLY A 115 -6.22 0.17 4.60
N ALA A 116 -5.33 0.78 3.80
CA ALA A 116 -4.58 1.97 4.20
C ALA A 116 -5.51 3.19 4.28
N VAL A 117 -5.22 4.13 5.18
CA VAL A 117 -5.87 5.45 5.24
C VAL A 117 -4.98 6.56 4.70
N ALA A 118 -3.67 6.34 4.68
CA ALA A 118 -2.72 7.26 4.06
C ALA A 118 -1.57 6.49 3.36
N LEU A 119 -1.07 7.09 2.28
CA LEU A 119 0.04 6.60 1.48
C LEU A 119 1.08 7.70 1.30
N ALA A 120 2.33 7.41 1.68
CA ALA A 120 3.47 8.25 1.36
C ALA A 120 4.32 7.55 0.29
N ASN A 121 4.29 8.06 -0.94
CA ASN A 121 4.95 7.43 -2.07
C ASN A 121 6.08 8.31 -2.62
N TYR A 122 7.30 7.80 -2.55
CA TYR A 122 8.43 8.36 -3.30
C TYR A 122 8.64 7.59 -4.61
N GLN A 123 8.71 8.31 -5.73
CA GLN A 123 8.98 7.73 -7.05
C GLN A 123 10.09 8.50 -7.80
N PRO A 124 11.23 7.87 -8.08
CA PRO A 124 12.33 8.50 -8.79
C PRO A 124 12.24 8.40 -10.32
N LEU A 125 11.47 7.44 -10.86
CA LEU A 125 11.58 7.04 -12.26
C LEU A 125 10.26 7.09 -13.03
N LEU A 126 9.13 6.98 -12.35
CA LEU A 126 7.80 6.90 -12.95
C LEU A 126 6.81 7.73 -12.14
N VAL A 127 5.73 8.19 -12.78
CA VAL A 127 4.58 8.71 -12.02
C VAL A 127 3.96 7.59 -11.17
N PRO A 128 3.64 7.81 -9.88
CA PRO A 128 2.92 6.88 -9.02
C PRO A 128 1.70 6.29 -9.70
N GLY A 129 1.49 4.98 -9.58
CA GLY A 129 0.39 4.29 -10.25
C GLY A 129 -1.02 4.74 -9.86
N LEU A 130 -1.19 5.48 -8.76
CA LEU A 130 -2.45 6.13 -8.37
C LEU A 130 -2.66 7.50 -9.03
N LEU A 131 -1.63 8.03 -9.69
CA LEU A 131 -1.64 9.33 -10.35
C LEU A 131 -1.49 9.21 -11.89
N GLN A 132 -1.35 7.99 -12.41
CA GLN A 132 -1.19 7.73 -13.84
C GLN A 132 -2.49 7.98 -14.62
N THR A 133 -2.38 8.47 -15.85
CA THR A 133 -3.45 8.40 -16.86
C THR A 133 -3.52 6.99 -17.46
N GLU A 134 -4.62 6.69 -18.16
CA GLU A 134 -4.78 5.38 -18.81
C GLU A 134 -3.66 5.10 -19.82
N ASP A 135 -3.36 6.07 -20.68
CA ASP A 135 -2.34 5.93 -21.73
C ASP A 135 -0.92 5.81 -21.17
N TYR A 136 -0.62 6.56 -20.10
CA TYR A 136 0.68 6.42 -19.41
C TYR A 136 0.77 5.04 -18.76
N ALA A 137 -0.26 4.59 -18.04
CA ALA A 137 -0.29 3.28 -17.42
C ALA A 137 -0.13 2.16 -18.46
N ARG A 138 -0.78 2.28 -19.61
CA ARG A 138 -0.68 1.36 -20.74
C ARG A 138 0.74 1.29 -21.28
N ALA A 139 1.38 2.44 -21.52
CA ALA A 139 2.76 2.51 -21.98
C ALA A 139 3.73 1.85 -20.99
N VAL A 140 3.60 2.15 -19.68
CA VAL A 140 4.42 1.51 -18.63
C VAL A 140 4.23 0.00 -18.61
N ILE A 141 2.97 -0.48 -18.54
CA ILE A 141 2.68 -1.91 -18.43
C ILE A 141 3.23 -2.66 -19.65
N ALA A 142 2.94 -2.19 -20.86
CA ALA A 142 3.38 -2.87 -22.09
C ALA A 142 4.91 -2.92 -22.22
N GLN A 143 5.62 -1.85 -21.86
CA GLN A 143 7.07 -1.78 -22.02
C GLN A 143 7.84 -2.51 -20.91
N MET A 144 7.35 -2.47 -19.67
CA MET A 144 8.01 -3.17 -18.56
C MET A 144 7.70 -4.66 -18.52
N ARG A 145 6.65 -5.11 -19.23
CA ARG A 145 6.20 -6.51 -19.27
C ARG A 145 5.97 -6.97 -20.71
N PRO A 146 7.06 -7.11 -21.50
CA PRO A 146 6.98 -7.55 -22.89
C PRO A 146 6.49 -9.01 -23.02
N ASP A 147 6.40 -9.75 -21.92
CA ASP A 147 5.82 -11.09 -21.85
C ASP A 147 4.27 -11.11 -21.88
N LEU A 148 3.63 -9.95 -21.75
CA LEU A 148 2.16 -9.84 -21.75
C LEU A 148 1.59 -9.56 -23.14
N GLY A 149 0.50 -10.25 -23.47
CA GLY A 149 -0.32 -9.93 -24.65
C GLY A 149 -1.20 -8.70 -24.44
N ALA A 150 -1.74 -8.15 -25.54
CA ALA A 150 -2.57 -6.93 -25.52
C ALA A 150 -3.76 -7.01 -24.55
N ASP A 151 -4.52 -8.12 -24.56
CA ASP A 151 -5.66 -8.31 -23.65
C ASP A 151 -5.25 -8.31 -22.16
N GLN A 152 -4.06 -8.81 -21.85
CA GLN A 152 -3.53 -8.82 -20.49
C GLN A 152 -3.10 -7.42 -20.06
N VAL A 153 -2.49 -6.64 -20.97
CA VAL A 153 -2.19 -5.23 -20.76
C VAL A 153 -3.48 -4.45 -20.50
N ASP A 154 -4.51 -4.62 -21.33
CA ASP A 154 -5.82 -3.98 -21.15
C ASP A 154 -6.44 -4.31 -19.80
N ALA A 155 -6.37 -5.57 -19.37
CA ALA A 155 -6.87 -5.99 -18.06
C ALA A 155 -6.12 -5.29 -16.92
N LEU A 156 -4.78 -5.21 -16.98
CA LEU A 156 -3.98 -4.54 -15.95
C LEU A 156 -4.16 -3.03 -15.93
N VAL A 157 -4.39 -2.40 -17.09
CA VAL A 157 -4.75 -0.98 -17.19
C VAL A 157 -6.09 -0.75 -16.51
N LYS A 158 -7.11 -1.57 -16.78
CA LYS A 158 -8.41 -1.51 -16.09
C LYS A 158 -8.26 -1.67 -14.58
N VAL A 159 -7.44 -2.62 -14.12
CA VAL A 159 -7.11 -2.75 -12.68
C VAL A 159 -6.50 -1.45 -12.16
N ARG A 160 -5.57 -0.83 -12.88
CA ARG A 160 -4.92 0.41 -12.43
C ARG A 160 -5.92 1.55 -12.26
N MET A 161 -6.83 1.72 -13.22
CA MET A 161 -7.84 2.78 -13.21
C MET A 161 -8.93 2.53 -12.14
N GLU A 162 -9.47 1.31 -12.05
CA GLU A 162 -10.43 0.92 -11.01
C GLU A 162 -9.84 1.12 -9.60
N ARG A 163 -8.55 0.78 -9.43
CA ARG A 163 -7.82 1.00 -8.19
C ARG A 163 -7.69 2.49 -7.87
N GLN A 164 -7.24 3.31 -8.81
CA GLN A 164 -7.10 4.75 -8.62
C GLN A 164 -8.40 5.38 -8.11
N GLU A 165 -9.51 5.08 -8.78
CA GLU A 165 -10.83 5.60 -8.40
C GLU A 165 -11.23 5.12 -7.00
N SER A 166 -11.04 3.83 -6.70
CA SER A 166 -11.38 3.27 -5.37
C SER A 166 -10.56 3.86 -4.21
N ARG A 167 -9.40 4.47 -4.49
CA ARG A 167 -8.49 4.96 -3.46
C ARG A 167 -8.53 6.47 -3.29
N LEU A 168 -8.69 7.23 -4.37
CA LEU A 168 -8.62 8.69 -4.33
C LEU A 168 -10.00 9.36 -4.35
N SER A 169 -11.05 8.62 -4.69
CA SER A 169 -12.43 9.11 -4.79
C SER A 169 -13.35 8.43 -3.74
N GLY A 170 -14.58 8.94 -3.61
CA GLY A 170 -15.63 8.33 -2.77
C GLY A 170 -15.77 8.96 -1.37
N GLU A 171 -16.47 8.26 -0.47
CA GLU A 171 -16.83 8.78 0.86
C GLU A 171 -15.64 8.88 1.84
N ARG A 172 -14.64 7.99 1.67
CA ARG A 172 -13.46 7.90 2.54
C ARG A 172 -12.20 7.73 1.69
N PRO A 173 -11.82 8.77 0.92
CA PRO A 173 -10.62 8.71 0.09
C PRO A 173 -9.38 8.64 0.97
N ALA A 174 -8.36 7.92 0.51
CA ALA A 174 -7.09 7.86 1.20
C ALA A 174 -6.32 9.18 1.04
N GLU A 175 -5.55 9.55 2.06
CA GLU A 175 -4.58 10.63 1.94
C GLU A 175 -3.37 10.14 1.13
N LEU A 176 -3.04 10.82 0.03
CA LEU A 176 -1.88 10.51 -0.80
C LEU A 176 -0.88 11.65 -0.74
N ARG A 177 0.33 11.36 -0.27
CA ARG A 177 1.49 12.26 -0.37
C ARG A 177 2.48 11.65 -1.35
N ALA A 178 2.70 12.29 -2.48
CA ALA A 178 3.60 11.86 -3.53
C ALA A 178 4.79 12.81 -3.64
N VAL A 179 6.01 12.28 -3.54
CA VAL A 179 7.23 12.99 -3.89
C VAL A 179 7.79 12.39 -5.16
N LEU A 180 7.84 13.18 -6.22
CA LEU A 180 8.36 12.82 -7.53
C LEU A 180 9.77 13.37 -7.67
N ASP A 181 10.71 12.58 -8.15
CA ASP A 181 12.00 13.12 -8.58
C ASP A 181 11.86 13.88 -9.91
N GLU A 182 12.64 14.93 -10.12
CA GLU A 182 12.66 15.69 -11.38
C GLU A 182 12.92 14.79 -12.59
N GLY A 183 13.61 13.65 -12.43
CA GLY A 183 13.78 12.64 -13.48
C GLY A 183 12.49 12.10 -14.09
N VAL A 184 11.38 12.13 -13.36
CA VAL A 184 10.04 11.76 -13.86
C VAL A 184 9.59 12.70 -14.98
N LEU A 185 10.02 13.97 -14.96
CA LEU A 185 9.65 14.95 -15.98
C LEU A 185 10.39 14.72 -17.31
N HIS A 186 11.57 14.10 -17.25
CA HIS A 186 12.48 13.98 -18.38
C HIS A 186 12.43 12.61 -19.08
N ARG A 187 11.95 11.57 -18.39
CA ARG A 187 11.78 10.24 -18.98
C ARG A 187 10.48 10.17 -19.76
N VAL A 188 10.56 10.28 -21.08
CA VAL A 188 9.38 10.16 -21.94
C VAL A 188 8.86 8.72 -21.91
N ILE A 189 7.64 8.56 -21.42
CA ILE A 189 6.89 7.30 -21.40
C ILE A 189 5.73 7.41 -22.39
N GLY A 190 5.64 6.46 -23.32
CA GLY A 190 4.70 6.55 -24.44
C GLY A 190 5.16 7.57 -25.48
N SER A 191 4.44 8.67 -25.63
CA SER A 191 4.74 9.77 -26.55
C SER A 191 4.75 11.13 -25.82
N PRO A 192 5.25 12.20 -26.45
CA PRO A 192 5.13 13.56 -25.90
C PRO A 192 3.68 13.93 -25.54
N GLY A 193 2.70 13.57 -26.39
CA GLY A 193 1.29 13.77 -26.09
C GLY A 193 0.79 13.01 -24.84
N VAL A 194 1.26 11.77 -24.61
CA VAL A 194 0.94 11.01 -23.39
C VAL A 194 1.54 11.68 -22.15
N MET A 195 2.79 12.13 -22.24
CA MET A 195 3.46 12.84 -21.15
C MET A 195 2.78 14.16 -20.81
N ARG A 196 2.36 14.92 -21.82
CA ARG A 196 1.61 16.16 -21.65
C ARG A 196 0.31 15.90 -20.88
N GLN A 197 -0.52 14.96 -21.35
CA GLN A 197 -1.76 14.59 -20.66
C GLN A 197 -1.49 14.10 -19.23
N GLN A 198 -0.39 13.39 -19.02
CA GLN A 198 0.01 12.92 -17.69
C GLN A 198 0.33 14.08 -16.74
N PHE A 199 1.06 15.10 -17.19
CA PHE A 199 1.38 16.27 -16.36
C PHE A 199 0.16 17.17 -16.13
N GLU A 200 -0.71 17.36 -17.13
CA GLU A 200 -2.00 18.03 -16.98
C GLU A 200 -2.87 17.30 -15.93
N ARG A 201 -2.87 15.96 -15.94
CA ARG A 201 -3.58 15.17 -14.92
C ARG A 201 -2.97 15.33 -13.52
N LEU A 202 -1.65 15.36 -13.39
CA LEU A 202 -1.00 15.59 -12.09
C LEU A 202 -1.35 16.98 -11.55
N ALA A 203 -1.37 17.98 -12.42
CA ALA A 203 -1.78 19.33 -12.07
C ALA A 203 -3.23 19.35 -11.52
N GLN A 204 -4.16 18.71 -12.22
CA GLN A 204 -5.56 18.63 -11.80
C GLN A 204 -5.75 17.85 -10.49
N VAL A 205 -5.10 16.69 -10.32
CA VAL A 205 -5.27 15.85 -9.12
C VAL A 205 -4.59 16.46 -7.91
N GLY A 206 -3.51 17.24 -8.10
CA GLY A 206 -2.83 17.97 -7.04
C GLY A 206 -3.68 19.06 -6.37
N GLU A 207 -4.82 19.43 -6.95
CA GLU A 207 -5.79 20.36 -6.34
C GLU A 207 -6.76 19.67 -5.37
N GLN A 208 -6.79 18.33 -5.32
CA GLN A 208 -7.67 17.58 -4.42
C GLN A 208 -7.19 17.69 -2.96
N PRO A 209 -8.10 17.83 -1.98
CA PRO A 209 -7.73 18.04 -0.58
C PRO A 209 -7.00 16.85 0.06
N ASN A 210 -7.19 15.64 -0.46
CA ASN A 210 -6.54 14.42 0.00
C ASN A 210 -5.27 14.06 -0.77
N VAL A 211 -4.83 14.88 -1.74
CA VAL A 211 -3.64 14.61 -2.54
C VAL A 211 -2.64 15.75 -2.42
N THR A 212 -1.38 15.41 -2.12
CA THR A 212 -0.26 16.34 -2.14
C THR A 212 0.81 15.79 -3.07
N ILE A 213 1.22 16.58 -4.05
CA ILE A 213 2.29 16.22 -5.01
C ILE A 213 3.40 17.24 -4.87
N GLN A 214 4.62 16.77 -4.68
CA GLN A 214 5.81 17.61 -4.61
C GLN A 214 6.91 17.07 -5.53
N LEU A 215 7.63 17.98 -6.18
CA LEU A 215 8.75 17.65 -7.07
C LEU A 215 10.07 17.90 -6.35
N LEU A 216 10.95 16.89 -6.34
CA LEU A 216 12.30 16.96 -5.82
C LEU A 216 13.24 17.42 -6.95
N PRO A 217 13.82 18.62 -6.88
CA PRO A 217 14.63 19.16 -7.96
C PRO A 217 16.02 18.50 -8.02
N PHE A 218 16.58 18.36 -9.22
CA PHE A 218 17.95 17.84 -9.40
C PHE A 218 19.02 18.69 -8.71
N ALA A 219 18.75 19.98 -8.49
CA ALA A 219 19.65 20.88 -7.79
C ALA A 219 19.96 20.44 -6.35
N LEU A 220 19.13 19.57 -5.75
CA LEU A 220 19.38 18.99 -4.43
C LEU A 220 20.62 18.09 -4.40
N GLY A 221 20.95 17.43 -5.52
CA GLY A 221 22.06 16.48 -5.61
C GLY A 221 21.79 15.17 -4.86
N ALA A 222 22.75 14.69 -4.08
CA ALA A 222 22.64 13.41 -3.40
C ALA A 222 21.65 13.46 -2.22
N HIS A 223 20.70 12.53 -2.19
CA HIS A 223 19.72 12.40 -1.12
C HIS A 223 19.37 10.92 -0.86
N PRO A 224 18.76 10.58 0.30
CA PRO A 224 18.48 9.18 0.66
C PRO A 224 17.50 8.47 -0.30
N GLY A 225 16.61 9.21 -0.97
CA GLY A 225 15.73 8.65 -2.03
C GLY A 225 16.47 7.94 -3.17
N LEU A 226 17.77 8.21 -3.40
CA LEU A 226 18.56 7.53 -4.43
C LEU A 226 18.69 6.00 -4.22
N TYR A 227 18.37 5.49 -3.04
CA TYR A 227 18.29 4.04 -2.80
C TYR A 227 17.11 3.35 -3.52
N GLY A 228 16.09 4.09 -3.97
CA GLY A 228 15.01 3.56 -4.80
C GLY A 228 13.59 3.99 -4.36
N PRO A 229 12.56 3.60 -5.13
CA PRO A 229 11.17 3.90 -4.81
C PRO A 229 10.68 3.12 -3.59
N PHE A 230 9.75 3.73 -2.86
CA PHE A 230 9.05 3.08 -1.75
C PHE A 230 7.66 3.70 -1.53
N VAL A 231 6.80 2.91 -0.86
CA VAL A 231 5.49 3.36 -0.38
C VAL A 231 5.37 3.03 1.10
N ILE A 232 5.04 4.02 1.93
CA ILE A 232 4.65 3.80 3.33
C ILE A 232 3.12 3.73 3.35
N LEU A 233 2.58 2.60 3.81
CA LEU A 233 1.15 2.41 4.01
C LEU A 233 0.82 2.60 5.48
N THR A 234 -0.04 3.57 5.77
CA THR A 234 -0.55 3.85 7.12
C THR A 234 -1.96 3.31 7.24
N PHE A 235 -2.26 2.63 8.33
CA PHE A 235 -3.54 1.99 8.60
C PHE A 235 -4.24 2.64 9.79
N PRO A 236 -5.55 2.43 9.98
CA PRO A 236 -6.22 2.80 11.23
C PRO A 236 -5.54 2.16 12.44
N GLN A 237 -5.43 2.93 13.52
CA GLN A 237 -4.92 2.41 14.80
C GLN A 237 -5.77 1.21 15.25
N PRO A 238 -5.14 0.17 15.84
CA PRO A 238 -3.77 0.10 16.35
C PRO A 238 -2.75 -0.45 15.32
N THR A 239 -3.11 -0.49 14.04
CA THR A 239 -2.35 -1.28 13.07
C THR A 239 -1.09 -0.57 12.66
N ALA A 240 0.05 -1.20 12.97
CA ALA A 240 1.35 -0.64 12.63
C ALA A 240 1.48 -0.42 11.10
N PRO A 241 2.01 0.74 10.67
CA PRO A 241 2.32 1.01 9.27
C PRO A 241 3.35 0.01 8.73
N LEU A 242 3.50 -0.02 7.41
CA LEU A 242 4.51 -0.82 6.75
C LEU A 242 5.11 -0.08 5.55
N VAL A 243 6.32 -0.46 5.17
CA VAL A 243 6.96 -0.02 3.93
C VAL A 243 6.86 -1.12 2.90
N TRP A 244 6.44 -0.75 1.69
CA TRP A 244 6.44 -1.61 0.52
C TRP A 244 7.51 -1.16 -0.46
N LEU A 245 8.33 -2.12 -0.90
CA LEU A 245 9.35 -1.96 -1.93
C LEU A 245 9.03 -2.89 -3.10
N GLU A 246 8.95 -2.34 -4.30
CA GLU A 246 8.68 -3.10 -5.52
C GLU A 246 9.98 -3.65 -6.12
N ASN A 247 9.97 -4.93 -6.51
CA ASN A 247 11.04 -5.55 -7.28
C ASN A 247 10.45 -6.31 -8.49
N PRO A 248 11.25 -6.64 -9.52
CA PRO A 248 10.75 -7.31 -10.72
C PRO A 248 10.01 -8.64 -10.49
N ASN A 249 10.40 -9.39 -9.46
CA ASN A 249 9.88 -10.74 -9.20
C ASN A 249 9.02 -10.86 -7.93
N ASN A 250 9.06 -9.85 -7.07
CA ASN A 250 8.40 -9.87 -5.77
C ASN A 250 8.26 -8.46 -5.21
N SER A 251 7.72 -8.37 -4.00
CA SER A 251 7.80 -7.17 -3.19
C SER A 251 8.42 -7.50 -1.84
N VAL A 252 9.04 -6.49 -1.22
CA VAL A 252 9.52 -6.56 0.16
C VAL A 252 8.58 -5.71 1.02
N TYR A 253 8.17 -6.28 2.16
CA TYR A 253 7.36 -5.63 3.17
C TYR A 253 8.18 -5.48 4.43
N LEU A 254 8.44 -4.24 4.83
CA LEU A 254 9.14 -3.91 6.08
C LEU A 254 8.11 -3.47 7.12
N GLU A 255 8.09 -4.19 8.23
CA GLU A 255 7.07 -4.04 9.28
C GLU A 255 7.69 -3.73 10.64
N SER A 256 9.03 -3.82 10.76
CA SER A 256 9.67 -3.50 12.03
C SER A 256 9.56 -1.99 12.27
N GLN A 257 9.36 -1.61 13.53
CA GLN A 257 9.24 -0.20 13.91
C GLN A 257 10.46 0.62 13.45
N SER A 258 11.67 0.05 13.58
CA SER A 258 12.90 0.70 13.13
C SER A 258 12.97 0.88 11.63
N ASP A 259 12.54 -0.13 10.84
CA ASP A 259 12.53 0.01 9.38
C ASP A 259 11.54 1.09 8.97
N VAL A 260 10.31 1.04 9.49
CA VAL A 260 9.28 2.02 9.12
C VAL A 260 9.71 3.43 9.51
N GLN A 261 10.26 3.62 10.72
CA GLN A 261 10.75 4.93 11.16
C GLN A 261 11.85 5.48 10.23
N ASN A 262 12.82 4.65 9.83
CA ASN A 262 13.89 5.09 8.92
C ASN A 262 13.34 5.59 7.57
N TYR A 263 12.33 4.90 7.02
CA TYR A 263 11.69 5.31 5.77
C TYR A 263 10.78 6.53 5.95
N THR A 264 10.10 6.66 7.10
CA THR A 264 9.33 7.87 7.44
C THR A 264 10.23 9.10 7.51
N ASP A 265 11.36 9.01 8.25
CA ASP A 265 12.33 10.09 8.35
C ASP A 265 12.91 10.45 6.98
N THR A 266 13.20 9.44 6.16
CA THR A 266 13.63 9.62 4.77
C THR A 266 12.58 10.37 3.95
N PHE A 267 11.32 9.95 4.01
CA PHE A 267 10.24 10.60 3.27
C PHE A 267 10.05 12.06 3.69
N ASP A 268 10.11 12.35 4.99
CA ASP A 268 9.99 13.71 5.51
C ASP A 268 11.15 14.60 5.07
N GLN A 269 12.39 14.08 5.02
CA GLN A 269 13.54 14.81 4.47
C GLN A 269 13.37 15.13 2.97
N LEU A 270 12.90 14.16 2.19
CA LEU A 270 12.62 14.38 0.75
C LEU A 270 11.52 15.43 0.57
N ARG A 271 10.45 15.34 1.37
CA ARG A 271 9.33 16.30 1.34
C ARG A 271 9.76 17.71 1.72
N ALA A 272 10.62 17.85 2.72
CA ALA A 272 11.15 19.14 3.16
C ALA A 272 12.10 19.78 2.15
N SER A 273 12.73 18.97 1.28
CA SER A 273 13.68 19.41 0.25
C SER A 273 13.04 19.59 -1.13
N ALA A 274 11.79 19.12 -1.31
CA ALA A 274 11.04 19.24 -2.54
C ALA A 274 10.43 20.64 -2.68
N LEU A 275 10.11 21.01 -3.92
CA LEU A 275 9.32 22.20 -4.22
C LEU A 275 7.99 22.16 -3.44
N SER A 276 7.45 23.33 -3.12
CA SER A 276 6.10 23.41 -2.55
C SER A 276 5.08 22.83 -3.54
N PRO A 277 3.88 22.42 -3.07
CA PRO A 277 2.83 21.94 -3.97
C PRO A 277 2.47 22.93 -5.08
N ALA A 278 2.45 24.24 -4.79
CA ALA A 278 2.16 25.29 -5.77
C ALA A 278 3.27 25.48 -6.82
N GLU A 279 4.53 25.43 -6.40
CA GLU A 279 5.68 25.48 -7.33
C GLU A 279 5.75 24.20 -8.18
N THR A 280 5.44 23.06 -7.59
CA THR A 280 5.34 21.76 -8.29
C THR A 280 4.28 21.82 -9.39
N LEU A 281 3.09 22.34 -9.09
CA LEU A 281 2.01 22.54 -10.06
C LEU A 281 2.47 23.43 -11.23
N THR A 282 3.10 24.56 -10.91
CA THR A 282 3.62 25.49 -11.92
C THR A 282 4.67 24.81 -12.81
N ARG A 283 5.57 24.02 -12.23
CA ARG A 283 6.58 23.26 -12.97
C ARG A 283 5.96 22.21 -13.87
N LEU A 284 4.93 21.50 -13.42
CA LEU A 284 4.21 20.49 -14.21
C LEU A 284 3.51 21.11 -15.42
N ILE A 285 2.76 22.21 -15.22
CA ILE A 285 2.03 22.92 -16.29
C ILE A 285 3.01 23.41 -17.35
N ARG A 286 4.09 24.09 -16.94
CA ARG A 286 5.11 24.57 -17.87
C ARG A 286 5.73 23.43 -18.68
N THR A 287 6.03 22.30 -18.02
CA THR A 287 6.62 21.14 -18.71
C THR A 287 5.63 20.52 -19.70
N ALA A 288 4.32 20.52 -19.40
CA ALA A 288 3.28 20.10 -20.33
C ALA A 288 3.20 21.01 -21.56
N GLU A 289 3.32 22.33 -21.39
CA GLU A 289 3.31 23.32 -22.50
C GLU A 289 4.52 23.19 -23.42
N GLU A 290 5.67 22.78 -22.89
CA GLU A 290 6.91 22.55 -23.64
C GLU A 290 6.87 21.25 -24.50
N LEU A 291 5.92 20.34 -24.25
CA LEU A 291 5.73 19.11 -25.01
C LEU A 291 4.81 19.36 -26.21
N GLU A 292 5.41 19.43 -27.42
CA GLU A 292 4.67 19.53 -28.68
C GLU A 292 3.80 18.27 -28.93
N PRO A 293 2.62 18.41 -29.60
CA PRO A 293 1.76 17.28 -29.99
C PRO A 293 2.44 16.25 -30.90
#